data_AF-A0A0C9WYD5-F1
#
_entry.id   AF-A0A0C9WYD5-F1
#
_cell.length_a   1.000
_cell.length_b   1.000
_cell.length_c   1.000
_cell.angle_alpha   90.00
_cell.angle_beta   90.00
_cell.angle_gamma   90.00
#
_symmetry.space_group_name_H-M   'P 1'
#
loop_
_entity.id
_entity.type
_entity.pdbx_description
1 polymer ?
#
loop_
_entity_poly.entity_id
_entity_poly.type
_entity_poly.pdbx_seq_one_letter_code
_entity_poly.pdbx_strand_id
1 'polypeptide(L)'
;MLLSDSFGREGGTYVVDVEPEFLKYFLTGSSASVKKKNKKKKKNTKRGGEEGPGDDSAKAMNKPVDLPSQIDDDDGDIASDAEVQNSSSYFERQLADMKKMMEEIQKGMEAKLEQAIEDERKKSEQAMEDERKKSEQVMEEMRKTMNAENNKLAAESRRLEGELDAVKETANDTAEWIATGCPDDSEVLRRIKLRNLLDRVQARLAFYIGLTTQPYTRKASGLWREKLEGSTTPLRVVFARALLQGALAAHSQSKSVRSTLLEFMGSAEAMEMAVELKSKLRENGDQVAHYALTKPQFSAVVKEYCQQGGKHADGLKVFVDFLFS
;
A
#
# COMPACT_ATOMS: atom_id res chain seq x y z
N MET A 1 -35.14 43.60 -7.05
CA MET A 1 -33.75 43.57 -6.56
C MET A 1 -33.13 42.28 -7.07
N LEU A 2 -32.26 42.38 -8.08
CA LEU A 2 -31.56 41.26 -8.69
C LEU A 2 -30.25 41.06 -7.93
N LEU A 3 -30.12 39.93 -7.23
CA LEU A 3 -28.84 39.41 -6.76
C LEU A 3 -28.36 38.43 -7.83
N SER A 4 -27.33 38.83 -8.56
CA SER A 4 -26.61 37.97 -9.49
C SER A 4 -25.71 37.02 -8.70
N ASP A 5 -26.04 35.73 -8.80
CA ASP A 5 -25.23 34.61 -8.36
C ASP A 5 -24.01 34.46 -9.30
N SER A 6 -22.81 34.45 -8.72
CA SER A 6 -21.54 34.36 -9.46
C SER A 6 -20.85 32.99 -9.34
N PHE A 7 -21.56 31.95 -8.90
CA PHE A 7 -21.07 30.58 -9.01
C PHE A 7 -21.85 29.79 -10.07
N GLY A 8 -21.32 29.83 -11.30
CA GLY A 8 -21.83 29.04 -12.39
C GLY A 8 -21.68 27.53 -12.15
N ARG A 9 -22.84 26.88 -11.99
CA ARG A 9 -23.19 25.48 -12.33
C ARG A 9 -22.60 24.33 -11.50
N GLU A 10 -23.49 23.79 -10.66
CA GLU A 10 -23.94 22.39 -10.58
C GLU A 10 -22.90 21.25 -10.81
N GLY A 11 -22.62 20.51 -9.72
CA GLY A 11 -22.77 19.05 -9.73
C GLY A 11 -21.82 18.17 -10.56
N GLY A 12 -20.55 18.54 -10.73
CA GLY A 12 -19.56 17.67 -11.36
C GLY A 12 -18.91 16.67 -10.39
N THR A 13 -18.93 15.37 -10.71
CA THR A 13 -17.99 14.40 -10.13
C THR A 13 -16.62 14.60 -10.79
N TYR A 14 -15.61 14.95 -10.02
CA TYR A 14 -14.25 15.13 -10.53
C TYR A 14 -13.51 13.79 -10.46
N VAL A 15 -13.18 13.23 -11.62
CA VAL A 15 -12.18 12.16 -11.73
C VAL A 15 -10.82 12.84 -11.75
N VAL A 16 -10.06 12.67 -10.66
CA VAL A 16 -8.67 13.11 -10.59
C VAL A 16 -7.81 11.94 -11.00
N ASP A 17 -7.20 12.01 -12.20
CA ASP A 17 -6.13 11.09 -12.58
C ASP A 17 -4.91 11.39 -11.73
N VAL A 18 -4.71 10.58 -10.68
CA VAL A 18 -3.52 10.63 -9.84
C VAL A 18 -2.48 9.73 -10.47
N GLU A 19 -1.34 10.31 -10.89
CA GLU A 19 -0.21 9.53 -11.36
C GLU A 19 0.25 8.53 -10.27
N PRO A 20 0.51 7.25 -10.61
CA PRO A 20 0.86 6.21 -9.64
C PRO A 20 2.06 6.53 -8.76
N GLU A 21 2.93 7.45 -9.18
CA GLU A 21 4.10 7.89 -8.42
C GLU A 21 3.75 8.71 -7.18
N PHE A 22 2.61 9.41 -7.20
CA PHE A 22 2.16 10.24 -6.08
C PHE A 22 1.70 9.42 -4.87
N LEU A 23 1.20 8.20 -5.10
CA LEU A 23 0.78 7.25 -4.05
C LEU A 23 1.96 6.66 -3.26
N LYS A 24 3.19 6.71 -3.79
CA LYS A 24 4.37 6.22 -3.06
C LYS A 24 4.65 7.04 -1.79
N TYR A 25 4.34 8.34 -1.80
CA TYR A 25 4.59 9.23 -0.67
C TYR A 25 3.57 9.11 0.46
N PHE A 26 2.38 8.58 0.17
CA PHE A 26 1.34 8.35 1.18
C PHE A 26 1.42 6.96 1.83
N LEU A 27 2.00 5.97 1.14
CA LEU A 27 2.08 4.59 1.63
C LEU A 27 3.41 4.23 2.29
N THR A 28 4.48 5.00 2.09
CA THR A 28 5.72 4.80 2.86
C THR A 28 5.73 5.68 4.10
N GLY A 29 5.28 5.11 5.21
CA GLY A 29 5.49 5.67 6.54
C GLY A 29 6.97 6.04 6.75
N SER A 30 7.15 7.21 7.35
CA SER A 30 8.41 7.77 7.84
C SER A 30 9.35 6.68 8.40
N SER A 31 10.48 6.44 7.75
CA SER A 31 11.52 5.55 8.26
C SER A 31 12.39 6.28 9.28
N ALA A 32 11.89 6.38 10.51
CA ALA A 32 12.71 6.69 11.68
C ALA A 32 13.25 5.39 12.31
N SER A 33 14.56 5.17 12.10
CA SER A 33 15.49 4.47 12.99
C SER A 33 15.03 3.22 13.78
N VAL A 34 15.40 2.04 13.29
CA VAL A 34 15.82 0.92 14.17
C VAL A 34 17.04 0.22 13.55
N LYS A 35 18.24 0.54 14.05
CA LYS A 35 19.43 -0.30 13.86
C LYS A 35 19.25 -1.56 14.72
N LYS A 36 18.94 -2.71 14.11
CA LYS A 36 19.19 -4.03 14.71
C LYS A 36 20.14 -4.82 13.80
N LYS A 37 21.33 -5.11 14.35
CA LYS A 37 22.32 -6.01 13.77
C LYS A 37 21.70 -7.41 13.65
N ASN A 38 21.53 -7.91 12.43
CA ASN A 38 21.21 -9.33 12.21
C ASN A 38 22.45 -10.09 11.76
N LYS A 39 22.75 -11.11 12.56
CA LYS A 39 23.83 -12.09 12.45
C LYS A 39 23.47 -13.06 11.32
N LYS A 40 24.28 -13.09 10.26
CA LYS A 40 24.19 -14.08 9.15
C LYS A 40 24.27 -15.50 9.71
N LYS A 41 23.20 -16.29 9.57
CA LYS A 41 23.26 -17.75 9.52
C LYS A 41 22.85 -18.19 8.11
N LYS A 42 23.84 -18.64 7.33
CA LYS A 42 23.67 -19.35 6.06
C LYS A 42 23.06 -20.73 6.38
N LYS A 43 21.90 -21.06 5.81
CA LYS A 43 21.46 -22.45 5.64
C LYS A 43 21.05 -22.62 4.19
N ASN A 44 21.86 -23.36 3.44
CA ASN A 44 21.59 -23.78 2.07
C ASN A 44 20.49 -24.84 2.10
N THR A 45 19.39 -24.57 1.41
CA THR A 45 18.39 -25.56 0.99
C THR A 45 18.62 -25.83 -0.49
N LYS A 46 19.14 -27.01 -0.83
CA LYS A 46 19.19 -27.51 -2.21
C LYS A 46 17.88 -28.27 -2.44
N ARG A 47 17.03 -27.73 -3.32
CA ARG A 47 15.79 -28.33 -3.81
C ARG A 47 16.11 -29.61 -4.59
N GLY A 48 15.37 -30.67 -4.30
CA GLY A 48 15.19 -31.81 -5.19
C GLY A 48 14.13 -31.47 -6.25
N GLY A 49 14.42 -31.80 -7.51
CA GLY A 49 13.40 -32.01 -8.55
C GLY A 49 12.69 -33.34 -8.27
N GLU A 50 11.36 -33.37 -8.29
CA GLU A 50 10.55 -33.57 -9.50
C GLU A 50 10.77 -34.96 -10.08
N GLU A 51 9.86 -35.87 -9.73
CA GLU A 51 9.37 -36.93 -10.60
C GLU A 51 8.02 -37.41 -10.02
N GLY A 52 6.94 -37.10 -10.74
CA GLY A 52 5.58 -37.56 -10.43
C GLY A 52 5.31 -38.91 -11.08
N PRO A 53 4.34 -39.70 -10.56
CA PRO A 53 3.94 -40.95 -11.21
C PRO A 53 2.86 -40.66 -12.26
N GLY A 54 3.23 -40.84 -13.52
CA GLY A 54 2.31 -40.93 -14.65
C GLY A 54 1.86 -42.38 -14.84
N ASP A 55 0.56 -42.56 -14.71
CA ASP A 55 -0.24 -43.73 -15.01
C ASP A 55 -0.15 -44.08 -16.50
N ASP A 56 0.17 -45.33 -16.86
CA ASP A 56 -0.06 -45.85 -18.22
C ASP A 56 -0.19 -47.39 -18.23
N SER A 57 -1.45 -47.81 -18.21
CA SER A 57 -2.07 -48.61 -19.28
C SER A 57 -1.33 -49.89 -19.78
N ALA A 58 -1.89 -51.02 -19.35
CA ALA A 58 -2.18 -52.24 -20.12
C ALA A 58 -1.24 -52.60 -21.29
N LYS A 59 -0.43 -53.65 -21.09
CA LYS A 59 0.07 -54.48 -22.20
C LYS A 59 0.06 -55.96 -21.83
N ALA A 60 -0.95 -56.65 -22.35
CA ALA A 60 -1.01 -58.10 -22.45
C ALA A 60 0.18 -58.61 -23.28
N MET A 61 0.94 -59.57 -22.73
CA MET A 61 1.86 -60.40 -23.49
C MET A 61 1.50 -61.87 -23.25
N ASN A 62 0.71 -62.41 -24.17
CA ASN A 62 0.64 -63.83 -24.44
C ASN A 62 2.03 -64.33 -24.85
N LYS A 63 2.57 -65.33 -24.15
CA LYS A 63 3.67 -66.15 -24.66
C LYS A 63 3.10 -67.50 -25.09
N PRO A 64 3.32 -67.93 -26.35
CA PRO A 64 2.99 -69.29 -26.78
C PRO A 64 4.08 -70.24 -26.27
N VAL A 65 3.68 -71.42 -25.80
CA VAL A 65 4.58 -72.51 -25.43
C VAL A 65 4.73 -73.40 -26.66
N ASP A 66 5.96 -73.47 -27.19
CA ASP A 66 6.35 -74.36 -28.27
C ASP A 66 6.33 -75.83 -27.81
N LEU A 67 5.57 -76.64 -28.55
CA LEU A 67 5.68 -78.10 -28.59
C LEU A 67 6.76 -78.47 -29.63
N PRO A 68 7.60 -79.48 -29.36
CA PRO A 68 8.12 -80.32 -30.41
C PRO A 68 7.48 -81.70 -30.33
N SER A 69 6.77 -82.02 -31.41
CA SER A 69 6.52 -83.37 -31.90
C SER A 69 7.83 -84.09 -32.18
N GLN A 70 7.97 -85.33 -31.72
CA GLN A 70 8.66 -86.35 -32.51
C GLN A 70 8.09 -87.73 -32.19
N ILE A 71 7.45 -88.27 -33.22
CA ILE A 71 7.04 -89.66 -33.40
C ILE A 71 8.29 -90.39 -33.85
N ASP A 72 8.60 -91.52 -33.23
CA ASP A 72 9.25 -92.64 -33.89
C ASP A 72 8.64 -93.93 -33.33
N ASP A 73 8.07 -94.69 -34.26
CA ASP A 73 7.62 -96.07 -34.13
C ASP A 73 8.83 -96.99 -33.86
N ASP A 74 8.72 -97.97 -32.95
CA ASP A 74 9.12 -99.36 -33.28
C ASP A 74 8.75 -100.35 -32.17
N ASP A 75 8.54 -101.58 -32.62
CA ASP A 75 7.91 -102.74 -32.02
C ASP A 75 8.55 -103.29 -30.73
N GLY A 76 7.77 -104.04 -29.96
CA GLY A 76 8.32 -105.18 -29.23
C GLY A 76 7.70 -105.49 -27.88
N ASP A 77 6.92 -106.56 -27.90
CA ASP A 77 6.81 -107.58 -26.85
C ASP A 77 5.72 -107.51 -25.77
N ILE A 78 4.90 -108.55 -25.91
CA ILE A 78 3.83 -109.07 -25.09
C ILE A 78 4.38 -109.53 -23.74
N ALA A 79 3.97 -108.86 -22.66
CA ALA A 79 4.15 -109.34 -21.29
C ALA A 79 2.81 -109.39 -20.56
N SER A 80 2.22 -110.58 -20.59
CA SER A 80 1.38 -111.22 -19.56
C SER A 80 0.44 -110.38 -18.68
N ASP A 81 -0.86 -110.57 -18.92
CA ASP A 81 -2.06 -110.05 -18.23
C ASP A 81 -2.18 -110.31 -16.70
N ALA A 82 -1.11 -110.67 -16.00
CA ALA A 82 -1.15 -110.98 -14.56
C ALA A 82 -0.33 -110.03 -13.66
N GLU A 83 0.54 -109.18 -14.20
CA GLU A 83 1.34 -108.21 -13.40
C GLU A 83 0.83 -106.75 -13.48
N VAL A 84 -0.05 -106.43 -14.43
CA VAL A 84 -0.61 -105.07 -14.66
C VAL A 84 -1.57 -104.62 -13.55
N GLN A 85 -2.18 -105.55 -12.80
CA GLN A 85 -3.09 -105.19 -11.70
C GLN A 85 -2.37 -104.79 -10.40
N ASN A 86 -1.11 -105.19 -10.18
CA ASN A 86 -0.36 -104.86 -8.96
C ASN A 86 0.38 -103.51 -9.05
N SER A 87 0.94 -103.17 -10.21
CA SER A 87 1.62 -101.89 -10.47
C SER A 87 0.65 -100.72 -10.68
N SER A 88 -0.56 -100.97 -11.19
CA SER A 88 -1.66 -99.97 -11.24
C SER A 88 -2.08 -99.52 -9.84
N SER A 89 -2.15 -100.44 -8.88
CA SER A 89 -2.50 -100.09 -7.48
C SER A 89 -1.45 -99.23 -6.78
N TYR A 90 -0.18 -99.37 -7.18
CA TYR A 90 0.94 -98.60 -6.64
C TYR A 90 0.97 -97.18 -7.24
N PHE A 91 0.72 -97.06 -8.54
CA PHE A 91 0.59 -95.76 -9.22
C PHE A 91 -0.65 -94.98 -8.77
N GLU A 92 -1.80 -95.65 -8.55
CA GLU A 92 -3.00 -95.00 -8.02
C GLU A 92 -2.79 -94.46 -6.60
N ARG A 93 -2.06 -95.19 -5.74
CA ARG A 93 -1.67 -94.69 -4.42
C ARG A 93 -0.71 -93.51 -4.51
N GLN A 94 0.29 -93.58 -5.40
CA GLN A 94 1.22 -92.46 -5.63
C GLN A 94 0.50 -91.21 -6.16
N LEU A 95 -0.46 -91.37 -7.07
CA LEU A 95 -1.30 -90.28 -7.58
C LEU A 95 -2.23 -89.71 -6.51
N ALA A 96 -2.77 -90.56 -5.63
CA ALA A 96 -3.58 -90.12 -4.50
C ALA A 96 -2.75 -89.32 -3.48
N ASP A 97 -1.55 -89.79 -3.14
CA ASP A 97 -0.63 -89.09 -2.24
C ASP A 97 -0.12 -87.78 -2.84
N MET A 98 0.19 -87.77 -4.15
CA MET A 98 0.63 -86.56 -4.84
C MET A 98 -0.51 -85.55 -5.01
N LYS A 99 -1.75 -86.00 -5.24
CA LYS A 99 -2.95 -85.13 -5.20
C LYS A 99 -3.14 -84.53 -3.81
N LYS A 100 -3.04 -85.34 -2.76
CA LYS A 100 -3.17 -84.89 -1.37
C LYS A 100 -2.07 -83.87 -1.01
N MET A 101 -0.83 -84.13 -1.44
CA MET A 101 0.29 -83.20 -1.27
C MET A 101 0.06 -81.89 -2.04
N MET A 102 -0.43 -81.94 -3.28
CA MET A 102 -0.78 -80.74 -4.04
C MET A 102 -1.94 -79.96 -3.39
N GLU A 103 -2.94 -80.63 -2.85
CA GLU A 103 -4.06 -79.99 -2.12
C GLU A 103 -3.59 -79.30 -0.84
N GLU A 104 -2.66 -79.92 -0.09
CA GLU A 104 -2.04 -79.33 1.11
C GLU A 104 -1.14 -78.14 0.75
N ILE A 105 -0.36 -78.23 -0.33
CA ILE A 105 0.45 -77.12 -0.86
C ILE A 105 -0.47 -75.97 -1.30
N GLN A 106 -1.55 -76.28 -2.03
CA GLN A 106 -2.51 -75.29 -2.51
C GLN A 106 -3.21 -74.58 -1.35
N LYS A 107 -3.69 -75.33 -0.35
CA LYS A 107 -4.24 -74.75 0.90
C LYS A 107 -3.21 -73.91 1.67
N GLY A 108 -1.97 -74.37 1.76
CA GLY A 108 -0.90 -73.63 2.43
C GLY A 108 -0.55 -72.32 1.71
N MET A 109 -0.62 -72.31 0.37
CA MET A 109 -0.43 -71.11 -0.44
C MET A 109 -1.61 -70.14 -0.33
N GLU A 110 -2.85 -70.64 -0.37
CA GLU A 110 -4.06 -69.83 -0.20
C GLU A 110 -4.08 -69.18 1.18
N ALA A 111 -3.77 -69.92 2.25
CA ALA A 111 -3.69 -69.37 3.60
C ALA A 111 -2.61 -68.28 3.74
N LYS A 112 -1.44 -68.45 3.09
CA LYS A 112 -0.39 -67.43 3.08
C LYS A 112 -0.78 -66.20 2.27
N LEU A 113 -1.47 -66.39 1.15
CA LEU A 113 -1.95 -65.30 0.30
C LEU A 113 -3.02 -64.49 1.05
N GLU A 114 -3.96 -65.17 1.71
CA GLU A 114 -5.01 -64.52 2.49
C GLU A 114 -4.45 -63.76 3.70
N GLN A 115 -3.45 -64.32 4.38
CA GLN A 115 -2.75 -63.63 5.45
C GLN A 115 -1.98 -62.39 4.94
N ALA A 116 -1.33 -62.48 3.77
CA ALA A 116 -0.64 -61.34 3.16
C ALA A 116 -1.60 -60.22 2.75
N ILE A 117 -2.77 -60.56 2.19
CA ILE A 117 -3.82 -59.61 1.84
C ILE A 117 -4.36 -58.91 3.09
N GLU A 118 -4.60 -59.66 4.18
CA GLU A 118 -5.10 -59.09 5.44
C GLU A 118 -4.07 -58.15 6.10
N ASP A 119 -2.78 -58.51 6.07
CA ASP A 119 -1.71 -57.66 6.59
C ASP A 119 -1.52 -56.38 5.76
N GLU A 120 -1.63 -56.47 4.43
CA GLU A 120 -1.58 -55.30 3.54
C GLU A 120 -2.80 -54.40 3.75
N ARG A 121 -3.99 -54.98 3.91
CA ARG A 121 -5.22 -54.24 4.22
C ARG A 121 -5.09 -53.48 5.54
N LYS A 122 -4.60 -54.11 6.61
CA LYS A 122 -4.38 -53.44 7.90
C LYS A 122 -3.36 -52.32 7.81
N LYS A 123 -2.25 -52.52 7.09
CA LYS A 123 -1.25 -51.46 6.86
C LYS A 123 -1.83 -50.28 6.08
N SER A 124 -2.61 -50.56 5.04
CA SER A 124 -3.29 -49.54 4.24
C SER A 124 -4.31 -48.75 5.07
N GLU A 125 -5.13 -49.45 5.87
CA GLU A 125 -6.11 -48.82 6.76
C GLU A 125 -5.44 -47.94 7.81
N GLN A 126 -4.33 -48.40 8.41
CA GLN A 126 -3.57 -47.62 9.38
C GLN A 126 -2.89 -46.40 8.76
N ALA A 127 -2.37 -46.52 7.53
CA ALA A 127 -1.80 -45.40 6.78
C ALA A 127 -2.85 -44.33 6.45
N MET A 128 -4.05 -44.73 6.02
CA MET A 128 -5.16 -43.80 5.76
C MET A 128 -5.64 -43.10 7.04
N GLU A 129 -5.71 -43.81 8.16
CA GLU A 129 -6.10 -43.22 9.45
C GLU A 129 -5.05 -42.21 9.95
N ASP A 130 -3.76 -42.50 9.78
CA ASP A 130 -2.67 -41.56 10.12
C ASP A 130 -2.67 -40.32 9.20
N GLU A 131 -2.95 -40.51 7.90
CA GLU A 131 -3.07 -39.40 6.95
C GLU A 131 -4.30 -38.53 7.25
N ARG A 132 -5.42 -39.15 7.61
CA ARG A 132 -6.63 -38.45 8.08
C ARG A 132 -6.35 -37.61 9.32
N LYS A 133 -5.69 -38.18 10.33
CA LYS A 133 -5.31 -37.44 11.55
C LYS A 133 -4.38 -36.26 11.26
N LYS A 134 -3.41 -36.44 10.36
CA LYS A 134 -2.53 -35.35 9.93
C LYS A 134 -3.30 -34.25 9.20
N SER A 135 -4.21 -34.62 8.31
CA SER A 135 -5.08 -33.68 7.59
C SER A 135 -5.96 -32.88 8.56
N GLU A 136 -6.60 -33.54 9.53
CA GLU A 136 -7.40 -32.89 10.57
C GLU A 136 -6.58 -31.92 11.43
N GLN A 137 -5.34 -32.28 11.78
CA GLN A 137 -4.43 -31.39 12.51
C GLN A 137 -4.06 -30.14 11.69
N VAL A 138 -3.74 -30.30 10.41
CA VAL A 138 -3.41 -29.18 9.51
C VAL A 138 -4.62 -28.23 9.37
N MET A 139 -5.82 -28.78 9.20
CA MET A 139 -7.05 -27.99 9.10
C MET A 139 -7.33 -27.22 10.39
N GLU A 140 -7.11 -27.81 11.56
CA GLU A 140 -7.30 -27.13 12.85
C GLU A 140 -6.25 -26.04 13.10
N GLU A 141 -4.98 -26.26 12.71
CA GLU A 141 -3.95 -25.21 12.75
C GLU A 141 -4.26 -24.06 11.80
N MET A 142 -4.74 -24.36 10.58
CA MET A 142 -5.17 -23.35 9.61
C MET A 142 -6.38 -22.56 10.13
N ARG A 143 -7.33 -23.23 10.79
CA ARG A 143 -8.49 -22.57 11.41
C ARG A 143 -8.08 -21.65 12.56
N LYS A 144 -7.13 -22.09 13.39
CA LYS A 144 -6.59 -21.27 14.50
C LYS A 144 -5.85 -20.04 13.99
N THR A 145 -5.00 -20.20 12.99
CA THR A 145 -4.24 -19.07 12.40
C THR A 145 -5.17 -18.06 11.73
N MET A 146 -6.14 -18.52 10.94
CA MET A 146 -7.12 -17.65 10.29
C MET A 146 -7.97 -16.87 11.31
N ASN A 147 -8.42 -17.53 12.39
CA ASN A 147 -9.15 -16.84 13.46
C ASN A 147 -8.28 -15.80 14.18
N ALA A 148 -7.00 -16.09 14.42
CA ALA A 148 -6.09 -15.14 15.04
C ALA A 148 -5.84 -13.91 14.15
N GLU A 149 -5.66 -14.11 12.85
CA GLU A 149 -5.51 -13.02 11.89
C GLU A 149 -6.78 -12.18 11.75
N ASN A 150 -7.95 -12.81 11.65
CA ASN A 150 -9.23 -12.10 11.60
C ASN A 150 -9.47 -11.25 12.86
N ASN A 151 -9.15 -11.78 14.05
CA ASN A 151 -9.24 -11.01 15.30
C ASN A 151 -8.28 -9.81 15.31
N LYS A 152 -7.07 -9.97 14.77
CA LYS A 152 -6.09 -8.88 14.67
C LYS A 152 -6.57 -7.79 13.70
N LEU A 153 -7.08 -8.17 12.53
CA LEU A 153 -7.64 -7.24 11.55
C LEU A 153 -8.87 -6.50 12.11
N ALA A 154 -9.75 -7.20 12.82
CA ALA A 154 -10.91 -6.58 13.47
C ALA A 154 -10.50 -5.55 14.54
N ALA A 155 -9.46 -5.86 15.33
CA ALA A 155 -8.93 -4.92 16.33
C ALA A 155 -8.30 -3.68 15.67
N GLU A 156 -7.56 -3.86 14.59
CA GLU A 156 -6.96 -2.75 13.84
C GLU A 156 -8.02 -1.87 13.17
N SER A 157 -9.05 -2.47 12.58
CA SER A 157 -10.19 -1.74 11.99
C SER A 157 -10.90 -0.87 13.03
N ARG A 158 -11.19 -1.42 14.22
CA ARG A 158 -11.81 -0.64 15.32
C ARG A 158 -10.91 0.50 15.80
N ARG A 159 -9.60 0.30 15.85
CA ARG A 159 -8.65 1.36 16.23
C ARG A 159 -8.67 2.49 15.20
N LEU A 160 -8.62 2.15 13.91
CA LEU A 160 -8.65 3.12 12.83
C LEU A 160 -9.99 3.87 12.77
N GLU A 161 -11.11 3.19 13.02
CA GLU A 161 -12.42 3.84 13.16
C GLU A 161 -12.43 4.85 14.31
N GLY A 162 -11.90 4.48 15.48
CA GLY A 162 -11.78 5.41 16.61
C GLY A 162 -10.88 6.62 16.33
N GLU A 163 -9.76 6.44 15.62
CA GLU A 163 -8.89 7.54 15.18
C GLU A 163 -9.59 8.43 14.15
N LEU A 164 -10.35 7.84 13.22
CA LEU A 164 -11.12 8.59 12.22
C LEU A 164 -12.22 9.43 12.88
N ASP A 165 -12.92 8.88 13.86
CA ASP A 165 -13.97 9.60 14.59
C ASP A 165 -13.38 10.73 15.44
N ALA A 166 -12.24 10.51 16.11
CA ALA A 166 -11.53 11.58 16.80
C ALA A 166 -11.11 12.70 15.85
N VAL A 167 -10.58 12.38 14.66
CA VAL A 167 -10.23 13.40 13.65
C VAL A 167 -11.45 14.15 13.15
N LYS A 168 -12.57 13.46 12.90
CA LYS A 168 -13.83 14.10 12.49
C LYS A 168 -14.37 15.02 13.57
N GLU A 169 -14.35 14.60 14.83
CA GLU A 169 -14.77 15.42 15.96
C GLU A 169 -13.89 16.67 16.09
N THR A 170 -12.57 16.51 16.01
CA THR A 170 -11.63 17.65 16.06
C THR A 170 -11.82 18.59 14.87
N ALA A 171 -12.07 18.06 13.67
CA ALA A 171 -12.31 18.84 12.47
C ALA A 171 -13.66 19.58 12.53
N ASN A 172 -14.70 18.94 13.06
CA ASN A 172 -16.00 19.55 13.27
C ASN A 172 -15.94 20.64 14.34
N ASP A 173 -15.26 20.41 15.46
CA ASP A 173 -15.03 21.41 16.51
C ASP A 173 -14.24 22.61 15.96
N THR A 174 -13.19 22.36 15.16
CA THR A 174 -12.45 23.42 14.47
C THR A 174 -13.32 24.17 13.46
N ALA A 175 -14.14 23.46 12.68
CA ALA A 175 -15.02 24.07 11.69
C ALA A 175 -16.16 24.86 12.34
N GLU A 176 -16.73 24.36 13.43
CA GLU A 176 -17.75 25.02 14.24
C GLU A 176 -17.16 26.24 14.95
N TRP A 177 -15.95 26.15 15.50
CA TRP A 177 -15.23 27.28 16.06
C TRP A 177 -14.93 28.37 15.02
N ILE A 178 -14.59 27.99 13.78
CA ILE A 178 -14.43 28.93 12.65
C ILE A 178 -15.78 29.52 12.22
N ALA A 179 -16.83 28.71 12.15
CA ALA A 179 -18.15 29.09 11.60
C ALA A 179 -18.99 29.91 12.59
N THR A 180 -18.92 29.59 13.88
CA THR A 180 -19.66 30.28 14.94
C THR A 180 -19.06 31.64 15.28
N GLY A 181 -17.85 31.94 14.78
CA GLY A 181 -17.23 33.25 14.87
C GLY A 181 -17.27 33.78 16.29
N CYS A 182 -16.37 33.27 17.15
CA CYS A 182 -16.25 33.73 18.54
C CYS A 182 -16.36 35.28 18.59
N PRO A 183 -17.33 35.85 19.31
CA PRO A 183 -17.65 37.26 19.25
C PRO A 183 -16.51 38.19 19.69
N ASP A 184 -15.52 37.66 20.41
CA ASP A 184 -14.24 38.29 20.68
C ASP A 184 -13.16 37.66 19.79
N ASP A 185 -12.83 38.36 18.70
CA ASP A 185 -11.85 38.03 17.66
C ASP A 185 -10.62 37.31 18.25
N SER A 186 -10.59 35.97 18.14
CA SER A 186 -9.52 35.18 18.72
C SER A 186 -8.18 35.61 18.14
N GLU A 187 -7.14 35.67 18.98
CA GLU A 187 -5.77 36.00 18.55
C GLU A 187 -5.35 35.19 17.29
N VAL A 188 -5.85 33.96 17.17
CA VAL A 188 -5.67 33.07 16.02
C VAL A 188 -6.33 33.63 14.76
N LEU A 189 -7.59 34.06 14.79
CA LEU A 189 -8.27 34.65 13.63
C LEU A 189 -7.58 35.93 13.17
N ARG A 190 -7.13 36.77 14.10
CA ARG A 190 -6.30 37.94 13.80
C ARG A 190 -4.98 37.56 13.13
N ARG A 191 -4.27 36.55 13.65
CA ARG A 191 -3.04 36.03 13.02
C ARG A 191 -3.31 35.50 11.60
N ILE A 192 -4.44 34.82 11.37
CA ILE A 192 -4.86 34.35 10.04
C ILE A 192 -5.11 35.53 9.09
N LYS A 193 -5.83 36.57 9.55
CA LYS A 193 -6.09 37.78 8.76
C LYS A 193 -4.78 38.53 8.41
N LEU A 194 -3.88 38.74 9.38
CA LEU A 194 -2.57 39.35 9.14
C LEU A 194 -1.69 38.51 8.21
N ARG A 195 -1.80 37.18 8.32
CA ARG A 195 -1.11 36.26 7.43
C ARG A 195 -1.59 36.38 5.98
N ASN A 196 -2.91 36.40 5.78
CA ASN A 196 -3.53 36.64 4.49
C ASN A 196 -3.08 37.99 3.89
N LEU A 197 -3.00 39.05 4.72
CA LEU A 197 -2.46 40.35 4.29
C LEU A 197 -1.06 40.21 3.67
N LEU A 198 -0.14 39.57 4.40
CA LEU A 198 1.22 39.35 3.94
C LEU A 198 1.28 38.46 2.67
N ASP A 199 0.51 37.38 2.60
CA ASP A 199 0.48 36.52 1.40
C ASP A 199 -0.05 37.27 0.18
N ARG A 200 -1.05 38.14 0.33
CA ARG A 200 -1.56 38.97 -0.77
C ARG A 200 -0.53 40.01 -1.21
N VAL A 201 0.21 40.61 -0.28
CA VAL A 201 1.31 41.53 -0.61
C VAL A 201 2.37 40.80 -1.42
N GLN A 202 2.81 39.63 -0.95
CA GLN A 202 3.80 38.81 -1.66
C GLN A 202 3.31 38.36 -3.03
N ALA A 203 2.03 38.02 -3.16
CA ALA A 203 1.41 37.69 -4.44
C ALA A 203 1.42 38.88 -5.41
N ARG A 204 1.10 40.09 -4.93
CA ARG A 204 1.13 41.33 -5.73
C ARG A 204 2.57 41.70 -6.12
N LEU A 205 3.55 41.48 -5.24
CA LEU A 205 4.97 41.65 -5.55
C LEU A 205 5.44 40.66 -6.62
N ALA A 206 5.05 39.38 -6.53
CA ALA A 206 5.34 38.36 -7.54
C ALA A 206 4.84 38.78 -8.93
N PHE A 207 3.62 39.34 -8.98
CA PHE A 207 3.04 39.89 -10.20
C PHE A 207 3.85 41.06 -10.75
N TYR A 208 4.28 42.01 -9.91
CA TYR A 208 5.07 43.16 -10.38
C TYR A 208 6.42 42.76 -11.00
N ILE A 209 7.04 41.70 -10.49
CA ILE A 209 8.30 41.20 -11.05
C ILE A 209 8.10 40.14 -12.16
N GLY A 210 6.86 39.93 -12.60
CA GLY A 210 6.53 39.06 -13.73
C GLY A 210 6.59 37.55 -13.42
N LEU A 211 6.57 37.13 -12.15
CA LEU A 211 6.50 35.70 -11.80
C LEU A 211 5.11 35.12 -12.02
N THR A 212 4.07 35.96 -11.99
CA THR A 212 2.69 35.56 -12.25
C THR A 212 2.00 36.53 -13.19
N THR A 213 1.04 36.05 -13.96
CA THR A 213 0.21 36.87 -14.87
C THR A 213 -0.94 37.57 -14.16
N GLN A 214 -1.30 37.12 -12.95
CA GLN A 214 -2.36 37.69 -12.13
C GLN A 214 -1.85 38.00 -10.71
N PRO A 215 -2.37 39.05 -10.04
CA PRO A 215 -1.85 39.55 -8.76
C PRO A 215 -2.17 38.68 -7.54
N TYR A 216 -3.15 37.77 -7.61
CA TYR A 216 -3.63 37.03 -6.43
C TYR A 216 -3.80 35.53 -6.70
N THR A 217 -2.88 34.91 -7.44
CA THR A 217 -2.92 33.46 -7.63
C THR A 217 -2.45 32.72 -6.38
N ARG A 218 -3.02 31.54 -6.12
CA ARG A 218 -2.73 30.71 -4.94
C ARG A 218 -1.25 30.37 -4.74
N LYS A 219 -0.46 30.36 -5.83
CA LYS A 219 0.98 30.04 -5.79
C LYS A 219 1.89 31.28 -5.78
N ALA A 220 1.34 32.49 -5.98
CA ALA A 220 2.14 33.70 -6.19
C ALA A 220 3.02 34.06 -4.99
N SER A 221 2.48 33.98 -3.76
CA SER A 221 3.25 34.26 -2.53
C SER A 221 4.41 33.26 -2.35
N GLY A 222 4.18 31.99 -2.69
CA GLY A 222 5.21 30.95 -2.72
C GLY A 222 6.32 31.26 -3.72
N LEU A 223 5.95 31.59 -4.96
CA LEU A 223 6.90 31.94 -6.02
C LEU A 223 7.74 33.17 -5.66
N TRP A 224 7.15 34.19 -5.03
CA TRP A 224 7.90 35.32 -4.49
C TRP A 224 8.98 34.87 -3.51
N ARG A 225 8.61 34.06 -2.50
CA ARG A 225 9.56 33.60 -1.48
C ARG A 225 10.66 32.70 -2.04
N GLU A 226 10.35 31.91 -3.06
CA GLU A 226 11.31 31.06 -3.78
C GLU A 226 12.28 31.86 -4.64
N LYS A 227 11.83 32.97 -5.22
CA LYS A 227 12.68 33.84 -6.03
C LYS A 227 13.71 34.61 -5.21
N LEU A 228 13.44 34.84 -3.92
CA LEU A 228 14.35 35.56 -3.04
C LEU A 228 15.53 34.67 -2.62
N GLU A 229 16.71 35.03 -3.10
CA GLU A 229 17.98 34.42 -2.71
C GLU A 229 18.45 34.95 -1.33
N GLY A 230 19.25 34.14 -0.63
CA GLY A 230 19.88 34.50 0.65
C GLY A 230 19.31 33.76 1.86
N SER A 231 20.20 33.44 2.79
CA SER A 231 19.91 32.71 4.04
C SER A 231 19.44 33.61 5.19
N THR A 232 19.60 34.93 5.07
CA THR A 232 19.28 35.90 6.14
C THR A 232 18.33 36.97 5.62
N THR A 233 17.47 37.51 6.50
CA THR A 233 16.52 38.57 6.17
C THR A 233 17.16 39.80 5.53
N PRO A 234 18.29 40.37 6.03
CA PRO A 234 18.89 41.56 5.41
C PRO A 234 19.34 41.34 3.95
N LEU A 235 19.96 40.19 3.65
CA LEU A 235 20.33 39.83 2.28
C LEU A 235 19.09 39.70 1.38
N ARG A 236 18.04 39.04 1.87
CA ARG A 236 16.79 38.89 1.13
C ARG A 236 16.12 40.24 0.85
N VAL A 237 16.20 41.20 1.77
CA VAL A 237 15.74 42.59 1.55
C VAL A 237 16.50 43.25 0.40
N VAL A 238 17.83 43.10 0.36
CA VAL A 238 18.66 43.66 -0.73
C VAL A 238 18.27 43.06 -2.07
N PHE A 239 18.12 41.72 -2.15
CA PHE A 239 17.67 41.04 -3.36
C PHE A 239 16.27 41.47 -3.80
N ALA A 240 15.32 41.54 -2.86
CA ALA A 240 13.97 41.98 -3.15
C ALA A 240 13.94 43.41 -3.73
N ARG A 241 14.73 44.33 -3.18
CA ARG A 241 14.85 45.70 -3.71
C ARG A 241 15.40 45.71 -5.14
N ALA A 242 16.43 44.92 -5.42
CA ALA A 242 16.99 44.83 -6.76
C ALA A 242 15.96 44.33 -7.79
N LEU A 243 15.18 43.29 -7.44
CA LEU A 243 14.12 42.76 -8.29
C LEU A 243 13.03 43.81 -8.58
N LEU A 244 12.58 44.53 -7.54
CA LEU A 244 11.54 45.55 -7.67
C LEU A 244 12.03 46.78 -8.45
N GLN A 245 13.29 47.17 -8.30
CA GLN A 245 13.91 48.23 -9.12
C GLN A 245 13.95 47.84 -10.60
N GLY A 246 14.31 46.58 -10.89
CA GLY A 246 14.25 46.04 -12.26
C GLY A 246 12.84 46.10 -12.84
N ALA A 247 11.82 45.70 -12.05
CA ALA A 247 10.43 45.78 -12.47
C ALA A 247 9.98 47.23 -12.77
N LEU A 248 10.39 48.19 -11.92
CA LEU A 248 10.12 49.62 -12.10
C LEU A 248 10.76 50.21 -13.37
N ALA A 249 11.88 49.64 -13.83
CA ALA A 249 12.55 50.06 -15.06
C ALA A 249 11.91 49.42 -16.30
N ALA A 250 11.48 48.16 -16.19
CA ALA A 250 10.97 47.38 -17.32
C ALA A 250 9.51 47.68 -17.70
N HIS A 251 8.68 48.11 -16.75
CA HIS A 251 7.24 48.30 -16.99
C HIS A 251 6.86 49.79 -17.02
N SER A 252 6.11 50.21 -18.05
CA SER A 252 5.35 51.46 -18.06
C SER A 252 4.16 51.38 -17.10
N GLN A 253 4.45 51.19 -15.81
CA GLN A 253 3.46 51.20 -14.74
C GLN A 253 2.78 52.58 -14.69
N SER A 254 1.49 52.60 -14.33
CA SER A 254 0.81 53.86 -13.99
C SER A 254 1.61 54.64 -12.94
N LYS A 255 1.61 55.97 -13.05
CA LYS A 255 2.28 56.87 -12.08
C LYS A 255 1.88 56.54 -10.63
N SER A 256 0.60 56.17 -10.42
CA SER A 256 0.08 55.76 -9.11
C SER A 256 0.81 54.52 -8.57
N VAL A 257 0.84 53.45 -9.38
CA VAL A 257 1.47 52.18 -8.99
C VAL A 257 2.97 52.33 -8.74
N ARG A 258 3.65 53.13 -9.57
CA ARG A 258 5.07 53.44 -9.37
C ARG A 258 5.31 54.14 -8.04
N SER A 259 4.47 55.11 -7.68
CA SER A 259 4.58 55.83 -6.41
C SER A 259 4.40 54.89 -5.22
N THR A 260 3.36 54.05 -5.24
CA THR A 260 3.08 53.12 -4.16
C THR A 260 4.17 52.06 -4.00
N LEU A 261 4.73 51.54 -5.09
CA LEU A 261 5.82 50.58 -5.00
C LEU A 261 7.11 51.22 -4.45
N LEU A 262 7.40 52.48 -4.81
CA LEU A 262 8.52 53.22 -4.24
C LEU A 262 8.34 53.48 -2.74
N GLU A 263 7.13 53.84 -2.31
CA GLU A 263 6.79 54.01 -0.89
C GLU A 263 6.93 52.69 -0.11
N PHE A 264 6.41 51.59 -0.68
CA PHE A 264 6.57 50.24 -0.12
C PHE A 264 8.05 49.89 0.08
N MET A 265 8.87 50.10 -0.96
CA MET A 265 10.30 49.90 -0.87
C MET A 265 10.95 50.85 0.15
N GLY A 266 10.46 52.07 0.32
CA GLY A 266 10.97 53.01 1.32
C GLY A 266 10.83 52.51 2.76
N SER A 267 9.82 51.68 3.04
CA SER A 267 9.57 51.16 4.39
C SER A 267 10.49 49.97 4.73
N ALA A 268 11.33 50.16 5.74
CA ALA A 268 12.22 49.10 6.23
C ALA A 268 11.43 47.91 6.79
N GLU A 269 10.43 48.16 7.63
CA GLU A 269 9.59 47.13 8.25
C GLU A 269 8.78 46.34 7.21
N ALA A 270 8.18 47.04 6.23
CA ALA A 270 7.41 46.38 5.17
C ALA A 270 8.31 45.45 4.36
N MET A 271 9.49 45.93 3.97
CA MET A 271 10.46 45.12 3.24
C MET A 271 10.96 43.92 4.04
N GLU A 272 11.24 44.10 5.33
CA GLU A 272 11.67 43.01 6.22
C GLU A 272 10.61 41.90 6.29
N MET A 273 9.34 42.27 6.52
CA MET A 273 8.23 41.32 6.57
C MET A 273 7.97 40.66 5.22
N ALA A 274 8.09 41.40 4.12
CA ALA A 274 7.79 40.90 2.78
C ALA A 274 8.77 39.80 2.34
N VAL A 275 9.97 39.75 2.92
CA VAL A 275 11.01 38.78 2.57
C VAL A 275 11.15 37.63 3.57
N GLU A 276 10.13 37.39 4.40
CA GLU A 276 10.12 36.32 5.39
C GLU A 276 10.65 34.98 4.82
N LEU A 277 11.43 34.26 5.65
CA LEU A 277 12.02 32.98 5.28
C LEU A 277 10.95 31.93 4.97
N LYS A 278 11.29 31.04 4.04
CA LYS A 278 10.46 29.88 3.69
C LYS A 278 10.38 28.95 4.90
N SER A 279 9.17 28.69 5.39
CA SER A 279 8.91 27.72 6.47
C SER A 279 7.82 26.75 6.06
N LYS A 280 7.91 25.50 6.52
CA LYS A 280 6.90 24.46 6.24
C LYS A 280 5.49 24.87 6.70
N LEU A 281 5.41 25.60 7.82
CA LEU A 281 4.14 26.16 8.31
C LEU A 281 3.56 27.16 7.29
N ARG A 282 4.39 27.95 6.61
CA ARG A 282 3.93 28.89 5.57
C ARG A 282 3.38 28.14 4.36
N GLU A 283 4.06 27.08 3.90
CA GLU A 283 3.63 26.29 2.73
C GLU A 283 2.26 25.64 2.95
N ASN A 284 2.03 25.08 4.15
CA ASN A 284 0.73 24.51 4.49
C ASN A 284 -0.36 25.60 4.61
N GLY A 285 0.00 26.76 5.16
CA GLY A 285 -0.92 27.91 5.31
C GLY A 285 -1.35 28.55 3.99
N ASP A 286 -0.49 28.58 2.97
CA ASP A 286 -0.84 29.10 1.63
C ASP A 286 -2.01 28.33 1.00
N GLN A 287 -2.23 27.08 1.40
CA GLN A 287 -3.35 26.30 0.89
C GLN A 287 -4.71 26.79 1.43
N VAL A 288 -4.72 27.52 2.56
CA VAL A 288 -5.95 27.80 3.33
C VAL A 288 -6.25 29.31 3.41
N ALA A 289 -5.24 30.19 3.36
CA ALA A 289 -5.36 31.60 3.74
C ALA A 289 -5.62 32.60 2.58
N HIS A 290 -6.58 32.33 1.69
CA HIS A 290 -6.88 33.22 0.54
C HIS A 290 -8.31 33.77 0.51
N TYR A 291 -8.93 34.03 1.66
CA TYR A 291 -10.22 34.70 1.68
C TYR A 291 -10.10 36.17 1.21
N ALA A 292 -11.08 36.65 0.43
CA ALA A 292 -11.07 38.00 -0.13
C ALA A 292 -11.45 39.06 0.93
N LEU A 293 -10.50 39.42 1.79
CA LEU A 293 -10.67 40.49 2.76
C LEU A 293 -10.58 41.88 2.10
N THR A 294 -11.41 42.80 2.58
CA THR A 294 -11.52 44.20 2.14
C THR A 294 -10.54 45.13 2.86
N LYS A 295 -10.32 46.34 2.32
CA LYS A 295 -9.46 47.36 2.98
C LYS A 295 -9.89 47.65 4.42
N PRO A 296 -11.20 47.87 4.74
CA PRO A 296 -11.63 48.08 6.11
C PRO A 296 -11.33 46.91 7.05
N GLN A 297 -11.51 45.66 6.59
CA GLN A 297 -11.21 44.47 7.39
C GLN A 297 -9.72 44.35 7.71
N PHE A 298 -8.84 44.59 6.71
CA PHE A 298 -7.40 44.61 6.95
C PHE A 298 -6.96 45.78 7.83
N SER A 299 -7.56 46.95 7.66
CA SER A 299 -7.25 48.13 8.48
C SER A 299 -7.66 47.91 9.93
N ALA A 300 -8.82 47.29 10.17
CA ALA A 300 -9.31 46.96 11.51
C ALA A 300 -8.35 46.00 12.23
N VAL A 301 -7.95 44.91 11.59
CA VAL A 301 -7.06 43.92 12.20
C VAL A 301 -5.66 44.49 12.47
N VAL A 302 -5.13 45.32 11.56
CA VAL A 302 -3.83 46.00 11.77
C VAL A 302 -3.95 46.97 12.95
N LYS A 303 -5.03 47.76 13.04
CA LYS A 303 -5.27 48.68 14.15
C LYS A 303 -5.32 47.95 15.49
N GLU A 304 -6.08 46.86 15.57
CA GLU A 304 -6.21 46.04 16.77
C GLU A 304 -4.86 45.43 17.18
N TYR A 305 -4.10 44.90 16.21
CA TYR A 305 -2.76 44.37 16.44
C TYR A 305 -1.79 45.44 16.98
N CYS A 306 -1.86 46.66 16.45
CA CYS A 306 -1.06 47.79 16.93
C CYS A 306 -1.44 48.20 18.36
N GLN A 307 -2.74 48.24 18.67
CA GLN A 307 -3.23 48.60 20.01
C GLN A 307 -2.76 47.63 21.09
N GLN A 308 -2.48 46.38 20.72
CA GLN A 308 -1.95 45.35 21.62
C GLN A 308 -0.41 45.33 21.68
N GLY A 309 0.28 46.34 21.15
CA GLY A 309 1.74 46.42 21.17
C GLY A 309 2.43 45.50 20.15
N GLY A 310 1.72 45.15 19.08
CA GLY A 310 2.28 44.39 17.96
C GLY A 310 3.49 45.09 17.32
N LYS A 311 4.48 44.29 16.86
CA LYS A 311 5.68 44.79 16.19
C LYS A 311 5.39 45.12 14.72
N HIS A 312 6.22 45.96 14.11
CA HIS A 312 6.11 46.28 12.67
C HIS A 312 4.78 46.93 12.26
N ALA A 313 4.20 47.72 13.17
CA ALA A 313 2.93 48.40 12.98
C ALA A 313 2.90 49.26 11.70
N ASP A 314 4.00 49.96 11.41
CA ASP A 314 4.07 50.86 10.26
C ASP A 314 4.27 50.09 8.97
N GLY A 315 5.06 49.01 8.98
CA GLY A 315 5.14 48.09 7.85
C GLY A 315 3.78 47.46 7.49
N LEU A 316 2.95 47.12 8.48
CA LEU A 316 1.62 46.55 8.23
C LEU A 316 0.65 47.56 7.64
N LYS A 317 0.72 48.85 8.01
CA LYS A 317 -0.06 49.91 7.35
C LYS A 317 0.35 50.05 5.88
N VAL A 318 1.66 50.06 5.62
CA VAL A 318 2.20 50.09 4.25
C VAL A 318 1.72 48.90 3.42
N PHE A 319 1.56 47.71 4.02
CA PHE A 319 0.98 46.55 3.34
C PHE A 319 -0.48 46.79 2.92
N VAL A 320 -1.29 47.37 3.81
CA VAL A 320 -2.69 47.68 3.48
C VAL A 320 -2.74 48.70 2.34
N ASP A 321 -1.99 49.80 2.42
CA ASP A 321 -2.02 50.82 1.37
C ASP A 321 -1.49 50.30 0.04
N PHE A 322 -0.43 49.48 0.07
CA PHE A 322 0.11 48.82 -1.12
C PHE A 322 -0.88 47.87 -1.80
N LEU A 323 -1.74 47.17 -1.04
CA LEU A 323 -2.72 46.27 -1.62
C LEU A 323 -3.93 46.97 -2.24
N PHE A 324 -4.23 48.19 -1.83
CA PHE A 324 -5.44 48.91 -2.25
C PHE A 324 -5.17 50.22 -2.99
N SER A 325 -3.92 50.45 -3.41
CA SER A 325 -3.49 51.48 -4.36
C SER A 325 -3.69 51.08 -5.82
#